data_AF-A0A8T3WMT1-F1
#
_entry.id   AF-A0A8T3WMT1-F1
#
_cell.length_a   1.000
_cell.length_b   1.000
_cell.length_c   1.000
_cell.angle_alpha   90.00
_cell.angle_beta   90.00
_cell.angle_gamma   90.00
#
_symmetry.space_group_name_H-M   'P 1'
#
loop_
_entity.id
_entity.type
_entity.pdbx_description
1 polymer ?
#
loop_
_entity_poly.entity_id
_entity_poly.type
_entity_poly.pdbx_seq_one_letter_code
_entity_poly.pdbx_strand_id
1 'polypeptide(L)'
;MEMVVNVDFKNVNVWKDSIRRVRHIKDRMKLSGIFVVQIKDAVQKGAKKLRNDGSMVAEYRWFKVIYREFQLEDIRKIYPITVMEA
;
A
#
# COMPACT_ATOMS: atom_id res chain seq x y z
N MET A 1 2.77 14.22 11.85
CA MET A 1 1.97 13.39 10.94
C MET A 1 2.23 11.92 11.20
N GLU A 2 1.21 11.19 11.66
CA GLU A 2 1.32 9.76 11.96
C GLU A 2 0.96 8.93 10.72
N MET A 3 1.77 7.92 10.40
CA MET A 3 1.57 7.06 9.23
C MET A 3 1.19 5.64 9.65
N VAL A 4 -0.03 5.25 9.31
CA VAL A 4 -0.59 3.94 9.63
C VAL A 4 -0.78 3.15 8.34
N VAL A 5 0.00 2.08 8.17
CA VAL A 5 -0.16 1.14 7.06
C VAL A 5 -1.10 0.04 7.51
N ASN A 6 -2.23 -0.09 6.82
CA ASN A 6 -3.24 -1.09 7.15
C ASN A 6 -3.36 -2.11 6.01
N VAL A 7 -2.73 -3.26 6.22
CA VAL A 7 -2.73 -4.39 5.28
C VAL A 7 -3.99 -5.25 5.42
N ASP A 8 -4.68 -5.15 6.57
CA ASP A 8 -5.88 -5.93 6.91
C ASP A 8 -7.18 -5.24 6.50
N PHE A 9 -7.10 -4.17 5.72
CA PHE A 9 -8.22 -3.29 5.47
C PHE A 9 -9.35 -4.00 4.72
N LYS A 10 -10.50 -4.09 5.39
CA LYS A 10 -11.76 -4.60 4.87
C LYS A 10 -12.75 -3.44 4.71
N ASN A 11 -12.41 -2.39 3.97
CA ASN A 11 -13.37 -1.30 3.80
C ASN A 11 -14.28 -1.56 2.60
N VAL A 12 -15.30 -2.37 2.89
CA VAL A 12 -16.35 -2.75 1.95
C VAL A 12 -17.13 -1.53 1.46
N ASN A 13 -17.19 -0.44 2.25
CA ASN A 13 -18.08 0.69 1.97
C ASN A 13 -17.51 1.70 0.96
N VAL A 14 -16.19 1.93 0.93
CA VAL A 14 -15.58 2.95 0.05
C VAL A 14 -15.02 2.35 -1.25
N TRP A 15 -14.39 1.17 -1.17
CA TRP A 15 -13.72 0.57 -2.32
C TRP A 15 -14.18 -0.85 -2.65
N LYS A 16 -15.10 -1.42 -1.86
CA LYS A 16 -15.59 -2.81 -1.99
C LYS A 16 -14.45 -3.82 -2.17
N ASP A 17 -13.34 -3.63 -1.43
CA ASP A 17 -12.18 -4.50 -1.55
C ASP A 17 -12.55 -5.93 -1.10
N SER A 18 -12.33 -6.89 -1.99
CA SER A 18 -12.66 -8.29 -1.72
C SER A 18 -11.67 -8.90 -0.72
N ILE A 19 -12.15 -9.83 0.12
CA ILE A 19 -11.30 -10.61 1.03
C ILE A 19 -10.15 -11.30 0.27
N ARG A 20 -10.39 -11.68 -0.98
CA ARG A 20 -9.38 -12.28 -1.88
C ARG A 20 -8.21 -11.32 -2.13
N ARG A 21 -8.46 -10.00 -2.24
CA ARG A 21 -7.43 -8.98 -2.46
C ARG A 21 -6.54 -8.82 -1.23
N VAL A 22 -7.12 -8.81 -0.03
CA VAL A 22 -6.35 -8.77 1.23
C VAL A 22 -5.42 -9.98 1.35
N ARG A 23 -5.93 -11.18 1.06
CA ARG A 23 -5.10 -12.40 1.05
C ARG A 23 -3.98 -12.30 0.00
N HIS A 24 -4.32 -11.86 -1.21
CA HIS A 24 -3.35 -11.68 -2.28
C HIS A 24 -2.20 -10.75 -1.89
N ILE A 25 -2.48 -9.62 -1.23
CA ILE A 25 -1.44 -8.68 -0.78
C ILE A 25 -0.49 -9.38 0.21
N LYS A 26 -1.04 -10.08 1.20
CA LYS A 26 -0.25 -10.81 2.18
C LYS A 26 0.62 -11.89 1.54
N ASP A 27 0.08 -12.60 0.57
CA ASP A 27 0.82 -13.61 -0.18
C ASP A 27 1.96 -12.97 -0.97
N ARG A 28 1.72 -11.84 -1.65
CA ARG A 28 2.75 -11.09 -2.38
C ARG A 28 3.83 -10.54 -1.46
N MET A 29 3.44 -9.97 -0.31
CA MET A 29 4.38 -9.52 0.71
C MET A 29 5.26 -10.65 1.22
N LYS A 30 4.69 -11.83 1.49
CA LYS A 30 5.44 -13.00 1.95
C LYS A 30 6.39 -13.55 0.88
N LEU A 31 5.91 -13.69 -0.36
CA LEU A 31 6.71 -14.18 -1.48
C LEU A 31 7.88 -13.26 -1.81
N SER A 32 7.64 -11.96 -1.81
CA SER A 32 8.67 -10.97 -2.09
C SER A 32 9.43 -10.55 -0.84
N GLY A 33 9.24 -11.13 0.36
CA GLY A 33 9.97 -10.72 1.57
C GLY A 33 9.81 -9.24 1.96
N ILE A 34 8.66 -8.64 1.64
CA ILE A 34 8.35 -7.23 1.91
C ILE A 34 7.38 -7.13 3.07
N PHE A 35 7.80 -6.43 4.11
CA PHE A 35 7.08 -6.18 5.34
C PHE A 35 6.53 -4.74 5.40
N VAL A 36 5.68 -4.50 6.39
CA VAL A 36 5.04 -3.18 6.62
C VAL A 36 6.07 -2.05 6.77
N VAL A 37 7.22 -2.32 7.37
CA VAL A 37 8.30 -1.35 7.54
C VAL A 37 8.86 -0.89 6.18
N GLN A 38 9.12 -1.81 5.26
CA GLN A 38 9.56 -1.44 3.91
C GLN A 38 8.49 -0.67 3.15
N ILE A 39 7.20 -1.02 3.32
CA ILE A 39 6.10 -0.24 2.72
C ILE A 39 6.10 1.20 3.26
N LYS A 40 6.28 1.40 4.58
CA LYS A 40 6.40 2.75 5.16
C LYS A 40 7.58 3.49 4.55
N ASP A 41 8.75 2.85 4.44
CA ASP A 41 9.93 3.45 3.82
C ASP A 41 9.67 3.84 2.36
N ALA A 42 9.03 2.97 1.58
CA ALA A 42 8.70 3.25 0.18
C ALA A 42 7.75 4.45 0.06
N VAL A 43 6.74 4.53 0.92
CA VAL A 43 5.80 5.65 0.89
C VAL A 43 6.42 6.94 1.44
N GLN A 44 7.46 6.89 2.26
CA GLN A 44 8.15 8.09 2.73
C GLN A 44 9.23 8.57 1.77
N LYS A 45 10.08 7.66 1.29
CA LYS A 45 11.34 7.95 0.60
C LYS A 45 11.33 7.58 -0.88
N GLY A 46 10.39 6.73 -1.30
CA GLY A 46 10.32 6.24 -2.67
C GLY A 46 9.80 7.28 -3.67
N ALA A 47 10.13 7.06 -4.94
CA ALA A 47 9.61 7.84 -6.05
C ALA A 47 8.11 7.53 -6.23
N LYS A 48 7.28 8.57 -6.28
CA LYS A 48 5.81 8.43 -6.31
C LYS A 48 5.24 8.78 -7.66
N LYS A 49 4.31 7.96 -8.13
CA LYS A 49 3.55 8.22 -9.35
C LYS A 49 2.07 7.98 -9.10
N LEU A 50 1.24 8.99 -9.40
CA LEU A 50 -0.20 8.86 -9.41
C LEU A 50 -0.65 8.12 -10.68
N ARG A 51 -1.55 7.16 -10.53
CA ARG A 51 -2.21 6.46 -11.64
C ARG A 51 -3.58 7.06 -11.92
N ASN A 52 -4.08 6.83 -13.13
CA ASN A 52 -5.39 7.31 -13.58
C ASN A 52 -6.56 6.75 -12.74
N ASP A 53 -6.36 5.64 -12.04
CA ASP A 53 -7.35 5.02 -11.14
C ASP A 53 -7.35 5.60 -9.71
N GLY A 54 -6.57 6.66 -9.48
CA GLY A 54 -6.40 7.30 -8.18
C GLY A 54 -5.52 6.51 -7.20
N SER A 55 -4.88 5.42 -7.64
CA SER A 55 -3.86 4.73 -6.84
C SER A 55 -2.48 5.37 -6.99
N MET A 56 -1.66 5.23 -5.96
CA MET A 56 -0.29 5.69 -5.92
C MET A 56 0.65 4.51 -6.08
N VAL A 57 1.67 4.67 -6.92
CA VAL A 57 2.81 3.77 -6.98
C VAL A 57 3.96 4.43 -6.26
N ALA A 58 4.50 3.78 -5.24
CA ALA A 58 5.79 4.14 -4.66
C ALA A 58 6.83 3.09 -5.04
N GLU A 59 7.86 3.52 -5.75
CA GLU A 59 9.01 2.69 -6.11
C GLU A 59 10.18 2.99 -5.17
N TYR A 60 10.74 1.95 -4.58
CA TYR A 60 11.80 2.08 -3.60
C TYR A 60 12.72 0.87 -3.63
N ARG A 61 14.01 1.11 -3.89
CA ARG A 61 15.03 0.08 -4.03
C ARG A 61 14.63 -0.92 -5.13
N TRP A 62 14.45 -2.19 -4.76
CA TRP A 62 14.17 -3.30 -5.67
C TRP A 62 12.68 -3.65 -5.77
N PHE A 63 11.79 -2.83 -5.19
CA PHE A 63 10.35 -3.09 -5.23
C PHE A 63 9.52 -1.84 -5.45
N LYS A 64 8.29 -2.07 -5.88
CA LYS A 64 7.23 -1.07 -5.98
C LYS A 64 5.99 -1.53 -5.21
N VAL A 65 5.39 -0.60 -4.49
CA VAL A 65 4.12 -0.78 -3.81
C VAL A 65 3.06 0.08 -4.49
N ILE A 66 1.95 -0.55 -4.85
CA ILE A 66 0.76 0.14 -5.33
C ILE A 66 -0.17 0.25 -4.14
N TYR A 67 -0.59 1.46 -3.79
CA TYR A 67 -1.41 1.72 -2.61
C TYR A 67 -2.42 2.84 -2.84
N ARG A 68 -3.42 2.93 -1.97
CA ARG A 68 -4.28 4.11 -1.82
C ARG A 68 -3.96 4.78 -0.51
N GLU A 69 -3.99 6.10 -0.51
CA GLU A 69 -3.81 6.89 0.70
C GLU A 69 -5.07 7.65 1.07
N PHE A 70 -5.34 7.71 2.37
CA PHE A 70 -6.37 8.54 2.96
C PHE A 70 -5.71 9.42 4.00
N GLN A 71 -5.87 10.73 3.83
CA GLN A 71 -5.47 11.69 4.85
C GLN A 71 -6.70 12.06 5.66
N LEU A 72 -6.66 11.75 6.96
CA LEU A 72 -7.67 12.16 7.93
C LEU A 72 -6.95 13.03 8.95
N GLU A 73 -7.12 14.35 8.85
CA GLU A 73 -6.43 15.33 9.69
C GLU A 73 -4.90 15.09 9.70
N ASP A 74 -4.33 14.70 10.85
CA ASP A 74 -2.91 14.44 11.05
C ASP A 74 -2.46 12.99 10.77
N ILE A 75 -3.41 12.12 10.41
CA ILE A 75 -3.16 10.69 10.19
C ILE A 75 -3.22 10.37 8.70
N ARG A 76 -2.13 9.80 8.18
CA ARG A 76 -2.07 9.21 6.84
C ARG A 76 -2.27 7.70 6.94
N LYS A 77 -3.41 7.23 6.45
CA LYS A 77 -3.72 5.80 6.32
C LYS A 77 -3.34 5.31 4.94
N ILE A 78 -2.49 4.31 4.89
CA ILE A 78 -1.98 3.71 3.65
C ILE A 78 -2.57 2.31 3.52
N TYR A 79 -3.16 2.06 2.36
CA TYR A 79 -3.80 0.81 2.01
C TYR A 79 -3.09 0.20 0.80
N PRO A 80 -2.15 -0.73 1.01
CA PRO A 80 -1.49 -1.41 -0.10
C PRO A 80 -2.52 -2.23 -0.89
N ILE A 81 -2.47 -2.13 -2.21
CA ILE A 81 -3.26 -2.91 -3.18
C ILE A 81 -2.45 -4.11 -3.66
N THR A 82 -1.15 -3.92 -3.92
CA THR A 82 -0.23 -5.01 -4.25
C THR A 82 1.23 -4.55 -4.09
N VAL A 83 2.12 -5.53 -4.05
CA VAL A 83 3.57 -5.35 -3.96
C VAL A 83 4.23 -6.19 -5.05
N MET A 84 5.19 -5.59 -5.75
CA MET A 84 5.89 -6.20 -6.87
C MET A 84 7.37 -5.84 -6.82
N GLU A 85 8.23 -6.74 -7.30
CA GLU A 85 9.62 -6.40 -7.59
C GLU A 85 9.65 -5.38 -8.74
N ALA A 86 10.60 -4.44 -8.68
CA ALA A 86 10.67 -3.30 -9.59
C ALA A 86 10.98 -3.75 -11.02
#